data_AF-A0A248VZC1-F1
#
_entry.id   AF-A0A248VZC1-F1
#
_cell.length_a   1.000
_cell.length_b   1.000
_cell.length_c   1.000
_cell.angle_alpha   90.00
_cell.angle_beta   90.00
_cell.angle_gamma   90.00
#
_symmetry.space_group_name_H-M   'P 1'
#
loop_
_entity.id
_entity.type
_entity.pdbx_description
1 polymer ?
#
loop_
_entity_poly.entity_id
_entity_poly.type
_entity_poly.pdbx_seq_one_letter_code
_entity_poly.pdbx_strand_id
1 'polypeptide(L)'
;MKNEQLQPICGTDLERWRIENGLTKVAAADAFGLQKAKWEELTSAENSAKQIADPVVAMLLHLYRQHPESAPVELPPDVKEFYDFLGLQDTPQDRDKFATLIGRSPPSVYRLLLHDGKPGRPVMRWIEAVRRLKLTPKKTLRTMADVVSSVGDRQHVEKVLIQGWTKQGDTGDNE
;
A
#
# COMPACT_ATOMS: atom_id res chain seq x y z
N MET A 1 -7.75 24.34 10.27
CA MET A 1 -6.92 23.72 11.32
C MET A 1 -7.77 23.69 12.59
N LYS A 2 -8.26 22.53 13.02
CA LYS A 2 -9.03 22.42 14.27
C LYS A 2 -8.05 22.49 15.44
N ASN A 3 -8.39 23.25 16.46
CA ASN A 3 -7.66 23.37 17.73
C ASN A 3 -7.27 21.98 18.27
N GLU A 4 -6.06 21.51 17.98
CA GLU A 4 -5.38 20.58 18.88
C GLU A 4 -5.09 21.40 20.13
N GLN A 5 -5.96 21.24 21.13
CA GLN A 5 -5.72 21.73 22.48
C GLN A 5 -4.30 21.31 22.92
N LEU A 6 -3.67 22.14 23.76
CA LEU A 6 -2.33 21.99 24.39
C LEU A 6 -2.17 20.71 25.23
N GLN A 7 -2.71 19.59 24.78
CA GLN A 7 -2.63 18.30 25.43
C GLN A 7 -1.26 17.69 25.16
N PRO A 8 -0.60 17.14 26.19
CA PRO A 8 0.65 16.43 26.00
C PRO A 8 0.51 15.26 25.02
N ILE A 9 1.49 15.10 24.12
CA ILE A 9 1.56 13.94 23.24
C ILE A 9 1.75 12.68 24.08
N CYS A 10 0.93 11.66 23.82
CA CYS A 10 0.88 10.42 24.60
C CYS A 10 1.03 9.17 23.73
N GLY A 11 1.13 7.99 24.35
CA GLY A 11 1.22 6.72 23.62
C GLY A 11 0.01 6.44 22.70
N THR A 12 -1.17 6.95 23.05
CA THR A 12 -2.37 6.84 22.20
C THR A 12 -2.18 7.56 20.86
N ASP A 13 -1.45 8.68 20.85
CA ASP A 13 -1.14 9.43 19.64
C ASP A 13 -0.19 8.68 18.70
N LEU A 14 0.80 7.98 19.26
CA LEU A 14 1.70 7.10 18.52
C LEU A 14 0.94 5.94 17.88
N GLU A 15 0.04 5.30 18.64
CA GLU A 15 -0.73 4.17 18.14
C GLU A 15 -1.73 4.60 17.05
N ARG A 16 -2.32 5.80 17.18
CA ARG A 16 -3.14 6.39 16.12
C ARG A 16 -2.34 6.57 14.83
N TRP A 17 -1.17 7.20 14.91
CA TRP A 17 -0.31 7.42 13.74
C TRP A 17 0.11 6.10 13.10
N ARG A 18 0.44 5.06 13.88
CA ARG A 18 0.75 3.73 13.36
C ARG A 18 -0.39 3.15 12.54
N ILE A 19 -1.63 3.25 13.03
CA ILE A 19 -2.82 2.71 12.37
C ILE A 19 -3.11 3.49 11.09
N GLU A 20 -3.04 4.82 11.14
CA GLU A 20 -3.24 5.69 9.98
C GLU A 20 -2.26 5.39 8.85
N ASN A 21 -1.01 5.05 9.19
CA ASN A 21 0.03 4.69 8.23
C ASN A 21 0.09 3.18 7.91
N GLY A 22 -0.85 2.37 8.43
CA GLY A 22 -0.92 0.94 8.13
C GLY A 22 0.27 0.11 8.62
N LEU A 23 0.98 0.56 9.66
CA LEU A 23 2.25 -0.02 10.09
C LEU A 23 2.08 -1.14 11.11
N THR A 24 3.00 -2.10 11.07
CA THR A 24 3.18 -3.03 12.20
C THR A 24 3.80 -2.29 13.38
N LYS A 25 3.65 -2.80 14.61
CA LYS A 25 4.31 -2.19 15.79
C LYS A 25 5.83 -2.14 15.66
N VAL A 26 6.44 -3.12 14.98
CA VAL A 26 7.88 -3.16 14.72
C VAL A 26 8.28 -2.03 13.78
N ALA A 27 7.62 -1.91 12.62
CA ALA A 27 7.92 -0.86 11.65
C ALA A 27 7.69 0.54 12.21
N ALA A 28 6.66 0.71 13.05
CA ALA A 28 6.44 1.96 13.74
C ALA A 28 7.51 2.25 14.79
N ALA A 29 7.92 1.26 15.59
CA ALA A 29 9.03 1.44 16.53
C ALA A 29 10.31 1.89 15.81
N ASP A 30 10.66 1.22 14.70
CA ASP A 30 11.84 1.55 13.89
C ASP A 30 11.75 2.98 13.32
N ALA A 31 10.57 3.43 12.89
CA ALA A 31 10.36 4.79 12.38
C ALA A 31 10.62 5.89 13.42
N PHE A 32 10.56 5.55 14.71
CA PHE A 32 10.88 6.44 15.82
C PHE A 32 12.24 6.15 16.45
N GLY A 33 13.05 5.24 15.87
CA GLY A 33 14.33 4.82 16.44
C GLY A 33 14.20 4.05 17.76
N LEU A 34 13.04 3.44 18.01
CA LEU A 34 12.73 2.72 19.24
C LEU A 34 12.84 1.22 19.05
N GLN A 35 13.19 0.50 20.11
CA GLN A 35 12.97 -0.95 20.17
C GLN A 35 11.47 -1.25 20.26
N LYS A 36 11.04 -2.38 19.67
CA LYS A 36 9.65 -2.85 19.74
C LYS A 36 9.10 -2.90 21.19
N ALA A 37 9.90 -3.39 22.14
CA ALA A 37 9.51 -3.46 23.55
C ALA A 37 9.18 -2.07 24.13
N LYS A 38 9.97 -1.04 23.76
CA LYS A 38 9.71 0.34 24.20
C LYS A 38 8.44 0.89 23.58
N TRP A 39 8.18 0.60 22.31
CA TRP A 39 6.90 0.95 21.68
C TRP A 39 5.72 0.32 22.41
N GLU A 40 5.79 -0.98 22.71
CA GLU A 40 4.74 -1.70 23.43
C GLU A 40 4.53 -1.15 24.85
N GLU A 41 5.59 -0.79 25.56
CA GLU A 41 5.53 -0.12 26.86
C GLU A 41 4.80 1.23 26.77
N LEU A 42 5.19 2.10 25.83
CA LEU A 42 4.61 3.44 25.64
C LEU A 42 3.12 3.38 25.24
N THR A 43 2.75 2.38 24.43
CA THR A 43 1.39 2.18 23.91
C THR A 43 0.54 1.20 24.73
N SER A 44 1.06 0.74 25.88
CA SER A 44 0.33 -0.14 26.79
C SER A 44 -0.87 0.57 27.43
N ALA A 45 -1.88 -0.17 27.89
CA ALA A 45 -3.06 0.41 28.54
C ALA A 45 -2.71 1.26 29.77
N GLU A 46 -1.61 0.95 30.46
CA GLU A 46 -1.17 1.69 31.65
C GLU A 46 -0.50 3.03 31.30
N ASN A 47 0.21 3.11 30.17
CA ASN A 47 1.03 4.27 29.82
C ASN A 47 0.48 5.09 28.64
N SER A 48 -0.47 4.57 27.87
CA SER A 48 -0.92 5.18 26.62
C SER A 48 -1.56 6.55 26.79
N ALA A 49 -2.10 6.86 27.97
CA ALA A 49 -2.64 8.19 28.31
C ALA A 49 -1.62 9.12 28.99
N LYS A 50 -0.45 8.59 29.41
CA LYS A 50 0.61 9.39 30.03
C LYS A 50 1.38 10.15 28.95
N GLN A 51 1.87 11.33 29.29
CA GLN A 51 2.77 12.09 28.44
C GLN A 51 4.02 11.25 28.12
N ILE A 52 4.44 11.27 26.86
CA ILE A 52 5.70 10.66 26.46
C ILE A 52 6.85 11.40 27.15
N ALA A 53 7.64 10.67 27.95
CA ALA A 53 8.73 11.24 28.72
C ALA A 53 9.92 11.69 27.84
N ASP A 54 10.16 11.00 26.73
CA ASP A 54 11.21 11.37 25.77
C ASP A 54 10.68 12.45 24.81
N PRO A 55 11.16 13.70 24.91
CA PRO A 55 10.69 14.79 24.05
C PRO A 55 11.00 14.56 22.57
N VAL A 56 12.04 13.80 22.22
CA VAL A 56 12.40 13.55 20.81
C VAL A 56 11.33 12.71 20.13
N VAL A 57 10.79 11.70 20.83
CA VAL A 57 9.69 10.87 20.30
C VAL A 57 8.44 11.73 20.05
N ALA A 58 8.12 12.64 20.96
CA ALA A 58 7.01 13.58 20.79
C ALA A 58 7.25 14.55 19.62
N MET A 59 8.47 15.08 19.48
CA MET A 59 8.86 15.95 18.37
C MET A 59 8.80 15.23 17.01
N LEU A 60 9.25 13.98 16.94
CA LEU A 60 9.16 13.17 15.72
C LEU A 60 7.70 12.96 15.32
N LEU A 61 6.82 12.63 16.26
CA LEU A 61 5.40 12.45 15.94
C LEU A 61 4.78 13.75 15.42
N HIS A 62 5.11 14.88 16.05
CA HIS A 62 4.66 16.18 15.59
C HIS A 62 5.17 16.47 14.16
N LEU A 63 6.45 16.24 13.90
CA LEU A 63 7.06 16.43 12.59
C LEU A 63 6.40 15.53 11.54
N TYR A 64 6.24 14.23 11.81
CA TYR A 64 5.62 13.30 10.86
C TYR A 64 4.15 13.62 10.57
N ARG A 65 3.42 14.25 11.50
CA ARG A 65 2.05 14.71 11.26
C ARG A 65 2.00 15.97 10.38
N GLN A 66 2.95 16.89 10.56
CA GLN A 66 3.02 18.14 9.77
C GLN A 66 3.68 17.94 8.40
N HIS A 67 4.64 17.02 8.34
CA HIS A 67 5.48 16.70 7.18
C HIS A 67 5.55 15.18 6.99
N PRO A 68 4.46 14.51 6.53
CA PRO A 68 4.43 13.06 6.35
C PRO A 68 5.58 12.51 5.48
N GLU A 69 6.06 13.29 4.52
CA GLU A 69 7.19 12.98 3.65
C GLU A 69 8.53 12.82 4.38
N SER A 70 8.64 13.35 5.61
CA SER A 70 9.84 13.23 6.44
C SER A 70 9.89 11.92 7.24
N ALA A 71 8.77 11.20 7.35
CA ALA A 71 8.76 9.91 8.02
C ALA A 71 9.58 8.90 7.23
N PRO A 72 10.44 8.08 7.88
CA PRO A 72 11.23 7.04 7.22
C PRO A 72 10.38 5.83 6.79
N VAL A 73 9.08 6.04 6.63
CA VAL A 73 8.08 5.03 6.34
C VAL A 73 7.80 5.05 4.85
N GLU A 74 8.10 3.94 4.17
CA GLU A 74 7.54 3.70 2.84
C GLU A 74 6.04 3.40 3.02
N LEU A 75 5.20 4.42 2.81
CA LEU A 75 3.75 4.23 2.76
C LEU A 75 3.43 3.15 1.70
N PRO A 76 2.49 2.23 1.99
CA PRO A 76 2.02 1.29 0.98
C PRO A 76 1.55 2.07 -0.25
N PRO A 77 1.90 1.64 -1.46
CA PRO A 77 1.49 2.34 -2.67
C PRO A 77 -0.03 2.33 -2.79
N ASP A 78 -0.66 3.50 -2.90
CA ASP A 78 -2.07 3.55 -3.27
C ASP A 78 -2.25 2.99 -4.69
N VAL A 79 -3.23 2.10 -4.86
CA VAL A 79 -3.44 1.38 -6.12
C VAL A 79 -3.91 2.33 -7.22
N LYS A 80 -4.70 3.33 -6.86
CA LYS A 80 -5.19 4.34 -7.79
C LYS A 80 -4.08 5.31 -8.17
N GLU A 81 -3.27 5.77 -7.22
CA GLU A 81 -2.07 6.55 -7.52
C GLU A 81 -1.11 5.77 -8.42
N PHE A 82 -0.96 4.46 -8.20
CA PHE A 82 -0.13 3.63 -9.06
C PHE A 82 -0.72 3.47 -10.46
N TYR A 83 -2.05 3.33 -10.59
CA TYR A 83 -2.75 3.33 -11.87
C TYR A 83 -2.49 4.64 -12.64
N ASP A 84 -2.67 5.77 -11.97
CA ASP A 84 -2.47 7.11 -12.54
C ASP A 84 -0.99 7.33 -12.91
N PHE A 85 -0.06 6.88 -12.06
CA PHE A 85 1.38 6.92 -12.31
C PHE A 85 1.76 6.20 -13.60
N LEU A 86 1.10 5.08 -13.94
CA LEU A 86 1.35 4.35 -15.18
C LEU A 86 0.88 5.13 -16.43
N GLY A 87 0.13 6.23 -16.27
CA GLY A 87 -0.42 7.03 -17.35
C GLY A 87 -1.66 6.41 -18.00
N LEU A 88 -2.30 5.47 -17.31
CA LEU A 88 -3.53 4.83 -17.76
C LEU A 88 -4.71 5.79 -17.63
N GLN A 89 -5.61 5.77 -18.61
CA GLN A 89 -6.78 6.65 -18.66
C GLN A 89 -7.97 5.98 -17.99
N ASP A 90 -8.97 6.74 -17.56
CA ASP A 90 -10.17 6.19 -16.93
C ASP A 90 -11.14 5.56 -17.95
N THR A 91 -10.67 4.54 -18.66
CA THR A 91 -11.39 3.81 -19.72
C THR A 91 -11.50 2.33 -19.38
N PRO A 92 -12.55 1.63 -19.84
CA PRO A 92 -12.66 0.18 -19.63
C PRO A 92 -11.43 -0.60 -20.10
N GLN A 93 -10.87 -0.23 -21.25
CA GLN A 93 -9.72 -0.90 -21.86
C GLN A 93 -8.47 -0.80 -20.98
N ASP A 94 -8.19 0.39 -20.43
CA ASP A 94 -7.03 0.57 -19.55
C ASP A 94 -7.22 -0.07 -18.17
N ARG A 95 -8.46 -0.13 -17.66
CA ARG A 95 -8.77 -0.86 -16.42
C ARG A 95 -8.59 -2.38 -16.62
N ASP A 96 -9.00 -2.93 -17.74
CA ASP A 96 -8.82 -4.35 -18.07
C ASP A 96 -7.35 -4.71 -18.25
N LYS A 97 -6.60 -3.83 -18.94
CA LYS A 97 -5.15 -3.92 -19.06
C LYS A 97 -4.49 -3.89 -17.67
N PHE A 98 -4.88 -2.96 -16.80
CA PHE A 98 -4.34 -2.88 -15.45
C PHE A 98 -4.66 -4.14 -14.63
N ALA A 99 -5.88 -4.68 -14.74
CA ALA A 99 -6.26 -5.93 -14.09
C ALA A 99 -5.30 -7.05 -14.44
N THR A 100 -4.98 -7.17 -15.73
CA THR A 100 -3.98 -8.12 -16.22
C THR A 100 -2.59 -7.84 -15.65
N LEU A 101 -2.15 -6.58 -15.62
CA LEU A 101 -0.83 -6.18 -15.10
C LEU A 101 -0.64 -6.46 -13.59
N ILE A 102 -1.72 -6.50 -12.81
CA ILE A 102 -1.68 -6.78 -11.37
C ILE A 102 -2.15 -8.19 -11.00
N GLY A 103 -2.40 -9.07 -11.99
CA GLY A 103 -2.83 -10.44 -11.73
C GLY A 103 -4.24 -10.56 -11.15
N ARG A 104 -5.17 -9.72 -11.61
CA ARG A 104 -6.57 -9.67 -11.13
C ARG A 104 -7.55 -9.69 -12.31
N SER A 105 -8.80 -9.99 -11.99
CA SER A 105 -9.91 -9.87 -12.95
C SER A 105 -10.38 -8.41 -13.05
N PRO A 106 -10.97 -8.00 -14.19
CA PRO A 106 -11.52 -6.66 -14.34
C PRO A 106 -12.47 -6.24 -13.21
N PRO A 107 -13.47 -7.05 -12.78
CA PRO A 107 -14.36 -6.64 -11.69
C PRO A 107 -13.64 -6.33 -10.38
N SER A 108 -12.51 -7.01 -10.11
CA SER A 108 -11.66 -6.70 -8.97
C SER A 108 -11.06 -5.31 -9.09
N VAL A 109 -10.56 -4.91 -10.27
CA VAL A 109 -9.99 -3.57 -10.49
C VAL A 109 -11.05 -2.48 -10.40
N TYR A 110 -12.25 -2.69 -10.94
CA TYR A 110 -13.36 -1.74 -10.79
C TYR A 110 -13.65 -1.47 -9.30
N ARG A 111 -13.65 -2.52 -8.47
CA ARG A 111 -13.81 -2.35 -7.02
C ARG A 111 -12.67 -1.56 -6.39
N LEU A 112 -11.42 -1.84 -6.77
CA LEU A 112 -10.24 -1.17 -6.23
C LEU A 112 -10.19 0.32 -6.60
N LEU A 113 -10.56 0.68 -7.83
CA LEU A 113 -10.41 2.03 -8.35
C LEU A 113 -11.64 2.93 -8.10
N LEU A 114 -12.84 2.35 -8.08
CA LEU A 114 -14.11 3.12 -8.06
C LEU A 114 -14.96 2.93 -6.79
N HIS A 115 -14.67 1.92 -5.97
CA HIS A 115 -15.52 1.54 -4.83
C HIS A 115 -14.74 1.32 -3.54
N ASP A 116 -13.60 2.00 -3.37
CA ASP A 116 -12.74 1.92 -2.17
C ASP A 116 -12.38 0.48 -1.76
N GLY A 117 -12.25 -0.39 -2.76
CA GLY A 117 -11.89 -1.78 -2.56
C GLY A 117 -10.50 -1.91 -1.93
N LYS A 118 -10.35 -2.82 -0.97
CA LYS A 118 -9.05 -3.09 -0.35
C LYS A 118 -8.24 -4.08 -1.19
N PRO A 119 -7.03 -3.73 -1.66
CA PRO A 119 -6.18 -4.64 -2.40
C PRO A 119 -5.67 -5.77 -1.50
N GLY A 120 -5.59 -6.97 -2.08
CA GLY A 120 -4.97 -8.11 -1.40
C GLY A 120 -3.47 -7.87 -1.19
N ARG A 121 -2.91 -8.39 -0.09
CA ARG A 121 -1.49 -8.23 0.25
C ARG A 121 -0.52 -8.60 -0.88
N PRO A 122 -0.71 -9.68 -1.67
CA PRO A 122 0.17 -9.98 -2.79
C PRO A 122 0.20 -8.91 -3.88
N VAL A 123 -0.93 -8.25 -4.17
CA VAL A 123 -1.01 -7.15 -5.15
C VAL A 123 -0.18 -5.96 -4.67
N MET A 124 -0.32 -5.61 -3.39
CA MET A 124 0.46 -4.52 -2.80
C MET A 124 1.96 -4.81 -2.87
N ARG A 125 2.37 -6.04 -2.52
CA ARG A 125 3.78 -6.45 -2.63
C ARG A 125 4.30 -6.43 -4.06
N TRP A 126 3.48 -6.81 -5.03
CA TRP A 126 3.81 -6.71 -6.45
C TRP A 126 4.04 -5.25 -6.87
N ILE A 127 3.10 -4.35 -6.55
CA ILE A 127 3.20 -2.92 -6.86
C ILE A 127 4.43 -2.31 -6.19
N GLU A 128 4.67 -2.60 -4.91
CA GLU A 128 5.86 -2.15 -4.18
C GLU A 128 7.16 -2.61 -4.87
N ALA A 129 7.25 -3.89 -5.23
CA ALA A 129 8.43 -4.45 -5.88
C ALA A 129 8.74 -3.73 -7.20
N VAL A 130 7.71 -3.47 -8.00
CA VAL A 130 7.83 -2.73 -9.25
C VAL A 130 8.23 -1.26 -9.00
N ARG A 131 7.64 -0.59 -8.00
CA ARG A 131 8.01 0.80 -7.64
C ARG A 131 9.45 0.94 -7.17
N ARG A 132 9.98 -0.05 -6.44
CA ARG A 132 11.39 -0.04 -5.97
C ARG A 132 12.41 -0.06 -7.10
N LEU A 133 12.02 -0.43 -8.32
CA LEU A 133 12.87 -0.33 -9.51
C LEU A 133 13.09 1.13 -9.97
N LYS A 134 12.32 2.10 -9.45
CA LYS A 134 12.44 3.54 -9.75
C LYS A 134 12.43 3.85 -11.25
N LEU A 135 11.60 3.12 -12.01
CA LEU A 135 11.47 3.28 -13.46
C LEU A 135 10.49 4.42 -13.81
N THR A 136 10.67 5.02 -15.00
CA THR A 136 9.68 5.95 -15.58
C THR A 136 8.36 5.22 -15.88
N PRO A 137 7.19 5.88 -15.88
CA PRO A 137 5.88 5.27 -16.16
C PRO A 137 5.86 4.29 -17.35
N LYS A 138 6.37 4.74 -18.50
CA LYS A 138 6.43 3.94 -19.74
C LYS A 138 7.30 2.68 -19.61
N LYS A 139 8.43 2.79 -18.90
CA LYS A 139 9.30 1.63 -18.62
C LYS A 139 8.65 0.69 -17.63
N THR A 140 8.00 1.21 -16.59
CA THR A 140 7.25 0.42 -15.60
C THR A 140 6.16 -0.42 -16.27
N LEU A 141 5.31 0.20 -17.10
CA LEU A 141 4.29 -0.51 -17.88
C LEU A 141 4.88 -1.64 -18.73
N ARG A 142 5.98 -1.35 -19.43
CA ARG A 142 6.67 -2.35 -20.27
C ARG A 142 7.20 -3.50 -19.43
N THR A 143 7.91 -3.21 -18.34
CA THR A 143 8.45 -4.25 -17.44
C THR A 143 7.34 -5.12 -16.85
N MET A 144 6.22 -4.53 -16.43
CA MET A 144 5.08 -5.31 -15.94
C MET A 144 4.51 -6.22 -17.04
N ALA A 145 4.34 -5.70 -18.26
CA ALA A 145 3.85 -6.49 -19.39
C ALA A 145 4.79 -7.65 -19.75
N ASP A 146 6.11 -7.41 -19.74
CA ASP A 146 7.13 -8.42 -20.00
C ASP A 146 7.07 -9.55 -18.94
N VAL A 147 6.93 -9.18 -17.66
CA VAL A 147 6.76 -10.16 -16.56
C VAL A 147 5.47 -10.94 -16.71
N VAL A 148 4.35 -10.27 -16.98
CA VAL A 148 3.05 -10.93 -17.19
C VAL A 148 3.12 -11.92 -18.35
N SER A 149 3.69 -11.52 -19.49
CA SER A 149 3.86 -12.42 -20.64
C SER A 149 4.70 -13.64 -20.27
N SER A 150 5.88 -13.42 -19.67
CA SER A 150 6.78 -14.52 -19.31
C SER A 150 6.19 -15.48 -18.28
N VAL A 151 5.40 -14.97 -17.32
CA VAL A 151 4.74 -15.80 -16.33
C VAL A 151 3.52 -16.51 -16.94
N GLY A 152 2.74 -15.83 -17.79
CA GLY A 152 1.63 -16.43 -18.53
C GLY A 152 2.08 -17.65 -19.33
N ASP A 153 3.16 -17.52 -20.09
CA ASP A 153 3.74 -18.63 -20.87
C ASP A 153 4.12 -19.82 -19.97
N ARG A 154 4.74 -19.55 -18.81
CA ARG A 154 5.13 -20.59 -17.84
C ARG A 154 3.95 -21.22 -17.09
N GLN A 155 2.83 -20.51 -17.02
CA GLN A 155 1.59 -20.97 -16.37
C GLN A 155 0.59 -21.53 -17.40
N HIS A 156 1.00 -21.66 -18.67
CA HIS A 156 0.15 -22.13 -19.76
C HIS A 156 -1.12 -21.29 -19.95
N VAL A 157 -1.04 -19.98 -19.68
CA VAL A 157 -2.09 -19.00 -19.97
C VAL A 157 -1.71 -18.27 -21.26
N GLU A 158 -2.19 -18.79 -22.39
CA GLU A 158 -1.90 -18.20 -23.69
C GLU A 158 -2.44 -16.78 -23.82
N LYS A 159 -1.66 -15.90 -24.46
CA LYS A 159 -2.10 -14.52 -24.79
C LYS A 159 -2.66 -13.77 -23.56
N VAL A 160 -2.08 -13.99 -22.38
CA VAL A 160 -2.51 -13.41 -21.10
C VAL A 160 -2.70 -11.89 -21.16
N LEU A 161 -1.87 -11.17 -21.92
CA LEU A 161 -1.99 -9.70 -22.08
C LEU A 161 -3.24 -9.25 -22.85
N ILE A 162 -3.88 -10.16 -23.59
CA ILE A 162 -5.09 -9.93 -24.37
C ILE A 162 -6.30 -10.52 -23.64
N GLN A 163 -6.16 -11.73 -23.08
CA GLN A 163 -7.27 -12.50 -22.51
C GLN A 163 -7.42 -12.33 -20.99
N GLY A 164 -6.42 -11.74 -20.32
CA GLY A 164 -6.32 -11.73 -18.87
C GLY A 164 -5.88 -13.09 -18.30
N TRP A 165 -5.94 -13.21 -16.97
CA TRP A 165 -5.46 -14.38 -16.22
C TRP A 165 -6.46 -15.54 -16.12
N THR A 166 -7.56 -15.51 -16.88
CA THR A 166 -8.50 -16.63 -16.96
C THR A 166 -7.81 -17.84 -17.58
N LYS A 167 -7.78 -18.96 -16.85
CA LYS A 167 -7.37 -20.25 -17.43
C LYS A 167 -8.34 -20.56 -18.58
N GLN A 168 -7.83 -20.98 -19.73
CA GLN A 168 -8.64 -21.82 -20.62
C GLN A 168 -9.07 -23.04 -19.78
N GLY A 169 -10.36 -23.13 -19.47
CA GLY A 169 -10.91 -24.20 -18.63
C GLY A 169 -11.88 -23.77 -17.52
N ASP A 170 -12.24 -22.50 -17.38
CA ASP A 170 -13.49 -22.14 -16.67
C ASP A 170 -14.66 -22.33 -17.66
N THR A 171 -14.91 -23.59 -18.03
CA THR A 171 -16.25 -23.99 -18.44
C THR A 171 -17.11 -23.74 -17.22
N GLY A 172 -17.87 -22.64 -17.26
CA GLY A 172 -18.95 -22.42 -16.32
C GLY A 172 -19.89 -23.61 -16.38
N ASP A 173 -19.68 -24.57 -15.49
CA ASP A 173 -20.74 -25.48 -15.06
C ASP A 173 -21.71 -24.61 -14.27
N ASN A 174 -22.71 -24.11 -14.99
CA ASN A 174 -23.97 -23.75 -14.39
C ASN A 174 -24.59 -25.04 -13.83
N GLU A 175 -24.62 -25.16 -12.51
CA GLU A 175 -25.68 -25.87 -11.79
C GLU A 175 -26.49 -24.85 -10.97
#